data_AF-A0A9E0BDN2-F1
#
_entry.id   AF-A0A9E0BDN2-F1
#
_cell.length_a   1.000
_cell.length_b   1.000
_cell.length_c   1.000
_cell.angle_alpha   90.00
_cell.angle_beta   90.00
_cell.angle_gamma   90.00
#
_symmetry.space_group_name_H-M   'P 1'
#
loop_
_entity.id
_entity.type
_entity.pdbx_description
1 polymer ?
#
loop_
_entity_poly.entity_id
_entity_poly.type
_entity_poly.pdbx_seq_one_letter_code
_entity_poly.pdbx_strand_id
1 'polypeptide(L)'
;MNDRYVAYAGTYTHESSKGIHIYDMDVEKGRITERCEVTIDNPSYITLSSNKKYLYAICDQGISAFAITEDGSLELMNVASINGMRGCHISVTKDNRFLVISGYHD
;
A
#
# COMPACT_ATOMS: atom_id res chain seq x y z
N MET A 1 -18.80 10.23 17.53
CA MET A 1 -17.92 9.12 17.09
C MET A 1 -16.58 9.76 16.81
N ASN A 2 -15.50 9.31 17.46
CA ASN A 2 -14.17 9.76 17.09
C ASN A 2 -13.78 9.00 15.83
N ASP A 3 -13.65 9.70 14.71
CA ASP A 3 -13.15 9.12 13.49
C ASP A 3 -11.71 8.62 13.72
N ARG A 4 -11.46 7.33 13.48
CA ARG A 4 -10.11 6.74 13.55
C ARG A 4 -9.50 6.78 12.16
N TYR A 5 -8.34 7.41 12.04
CA TYR A 5 -7.61 7.47 10.78
C TYR A 5 -6.34 6.62 10.86
N VAL A 6 -6.10 5.87 9.79
CA VAL A 6 -4.91 5.04 9.61
C VAL A 6 -4.15 5.56 8.40
N ALA A 7 -2.84 5.68 8.53
CA ALA A 7 -1.94 6.03 7.45
C ALA A 7 -1.03 4.84 7.11
N TYR A 8 -0.69 4.73 5.83
CA TYR A 8 0.18 3.69 5.29
C TYR A 8 1.38 4.35 4.63
N ALA A 9 2.58 3.83 4.86
CA ALA A 9 3.79 4.26 4.18
C ALA A 9 4.49 3.06 3.54
N GLY A 10 4.63 3.09 2.21
CA GLY A 10 5.50 2.16 1.48
C GLY A 10 6.95 2.63 1.52
N THR A 11 7.89 1.69 1.42
CA THR A 11 9.33 1.90 1.58
C THR A 11 10.14 1.04 0.61
N TYR A 12 11.44 1.34 0.52
CA TYR A 12 12.43 0.38 0.04
C TYR A 12 12.95 -0.46 1.21
N THR A 13 13.18 -1.75 0.98
CA THR A 13 13.56 -2.72 2.02
C THR A 13 15.05 -3.08 2.02
N HIS A 14 15.89 -2.21 1.43
CA HIS A 14 17.34 -2.42 1.35
C HIS A 14 18.10 -2.22 2.68
N GLU A 15 17.46 -1.62 3.69
CA GLU A 15 18.08 -1.32 4.99
C GLU A 15 17.26 -1.87 6.16
N SER A 16 16.68 -1.00 6.99
CA SER A 16 15.98 -1.39 8.22
C SER A 16 14.50 -1.70 8.03
N SER A 17 13.87 -1.13 7.00
CA SER A 17 12.47 -1.38 6.69
C SER A 17 12.28 -2.76 6.05
N LYS A 18 11.18 -3.40 6.42
CA LYS A 18 10.72 -4.70 5.93
C LYS A 18 9.49 -4.58 5.03
N GLY A 19 8.91 -3.39 4.88
CA GLY A 19 7.83 -3.16 3.92
C GLY A 19 6.89 -2.01 4.29
N ILE A 20 5.59 -2.27 4.39
CA ILE A 20 4.58 -1.22 4.58
C ILE A 20 4.40 -0.93 6.07
N HIS A 21 4.67 0.31 6.48
CA HIS A 21 4.41 0.76 7.84
C HIS A 21 2.96 1.25 7.98
N ILE A 22 2.31 0.88 9.08
CA ILE A 22 0.94 1.27 9.43
C ILE A 22 0.98 2.19 10.65
N TYR A 23 0.31 3.34 10.56
CA TYR A 23 0.28 4.34 11.63
C TYR A 23 -1.16 4.65 12.06
N ASP A 24 -1.37 4.82 13.37
CA ASP A 24 -2.56 5.45 13.92
C ASP A 24 -2.39 6.97 13.97
N MET A 25 -3.41 7.71 13.55
CA MET A 25 -3.40 9.18 13.59
C MET A 25 -4.33 9.73 14.68
N ASP A 26 -3.76 10.50 15.59
CA ASP A 26 -4.49 11.38 16.49
C ASP A 26 -4.61 12.76 15.80
N VAL A 27 -5.71 12.94 15.08
CA VAL A 27 -5.97 14.14 14.27
C VAL A 27 -6.11 15.39 15.14
N GLU A 28 -6.75 15.27 16.31
CA GLU A 28 -6.93 16.40 17.23
C GLU A 28 -5.59 16.92 17.75
N LYS A 29 -4.63 16.02 18.00
CA LYS A 29 -3.28 16.38 18.46
C LYS A 29 -2.25 16.53 17.34
N GLY A 30 -2.62 16.25 16.08
CA GLY A 30 -1.72 16.26 14.94
C GLY A 30 -0.54 15.28 15.07
N ARG A 31 -0.76 14.09 15.66
CA ARG A 31 0.29 13.09 15.89
C ARG A 31 0.01 11.81 15.10
N ILE A 32 1.07 11.20 14.59
CA ILE A 32 1.05 9.84 14.03
C ILE A 32 1.91 8.94 14.91
N THR A 33 1.45 7.72 15.17
CA THR A 33 2.18 6.72 15.95
C THR A 33 2.23 5.42 15.16
N GLU A 34 3.43 4.87 14.99
CA GLU A 34 3.60 3.60 14.29
C GLU A 34 2.93 2.49 15.08
N ARG A 35 2.09 1.71 14.40
CA ARG A 35 1.39 0.57 14.97
C ARG A 35 2.16 -0.72 14.69
N CYS A 36 2.48 -0.97 13.43
CA CYS A 36 3.18 -2.17 12.97
C CYS A 36 3.75 -2.00 11.56
N GLU A 37 4.48 -3.02 11.13
CA GLU A 37 5.09 -3.12 9.80
C GLU A 37 4.67 -4.45 9.16
N VAL A 38 4.26 -4.38 7.89
CA VAL A 38 3.88 -5.53 7.06
C VAL A 38 5.08 -5.89 6.18
N THR A 39 5.58 -7.12 6.30
CA THR A 39 6.71 -7.60 5.51
C THR A 39 6.32 -7.79 4.04
N ILE A 40 6.96 -7.03 3.16
CA ILE A 40 6.84 -7.13 1.70
C ILE A 40 8.05 -6.43 1.07
N ASP A 41 8.61 -7.01 0.01
CA ASP A 41 9.82 -6.49 -0.62
C ASP A 41 9.54 -5.25 -1.47
N ASN A 42 10.25 -4.16 -1.16
CA ASN A 42 10.25 -2.88 -1.88
C ASN A 42 8.86 -2.36 -2.32
N PRO A 43 7.89 -2.17 -1.40
CA PRO A 43 6.61 -1.50 -1.68
C PRO A 43 6.80 -0.02 -2.02
N SER A 44 7.37 0.26 -3.20
CA SER A 44 7.87 1.57 -3.62
C SER A 44 6.77 2.58 -3.98
N TYR A 45 5.57 2.09 -4.29
CA TYR A 45 4.39 2.91 -4.51
C TYR A 45 3.15 2.18 -4.01
N ILE A 46 2.28 2.88 -3.27
CA ILE A 46 1.01 2.34 -2.77
C ILE A 46 -0.16 3.21 -3.20
N THR A 47 -1.32 2.59 -3.41
CA THR A 47 -2.57 3.28 -3.71
C THR A 47 -3.77 2.57 -3.10
N LEU A 48 -4.82 3.32 -2.79
CA LEU A 48 -6.06 2.78 -2.27
C LEU A 48 -7.08 2.61 -3.41
N SER A 49 -7.88 1.56 -3.31
CA SER A 49 -9.16 1.48 -4.02
C SER A 49 -10.07 2.67 -3.66
N SER A 50 -10.96 3.06 -4.58
CA SER A 50 -11.86 4.20 -4.40
C SER A 50 -12.80 4.06 -3.20
N ASN A 51 -13.12 2.81 -2.82
CA ASN A 51 -13.96 2.51 -1.65
C ASN A 51 -13.15 2.27 -0.36
N LYS A 52 -11.82 2.43 -0.42
CA LYS A 52 -10.87 2.25 0.69
C LYS A 52 -10.92 0.86 1.35
N LYS A 53 -11.37 -0.16 0.63
CA LYS A 53 -11.39 -1.56 1.12
C LYS A 53 -10.12 -2.34 0.79
N TYR A 54 -9.37 -1.85 -0.20
CA TYR A 54 -8.16 -2.49 -0.70
C TYR A 54 -7.01 -1.49 -0.83
N LEU A 55 -5.81 -1.98 -0.57
CA LEU A 55 -4.53 -1.31 -0.83
C LEU A 55 -3.75 -2.13 -1.87
N TYR A 56 -3.18 -1.45 -2.84
CA TYR A 56 -2.32 -2.04 -3.86
C TYR A 56 -0.91 -1.47 -3.75
N ALA A 57 0.10 -2.33 -3.81
CA ALA A 57 1.50 -1.94 -3.71
C ALA A 57 2.30 -2.49 -4.91
N ILE A 58 3.13 -1.65 -5.52
CA ILE A 58 4.19 -2.11 -6.43
C ILE A 58 5.30 -2.71 -5.57
N CYS A 59 5.66 -3.96 -5.82
CA CYS A 59 6.71 -4.70 -5.15
C CYS A 59 7.58 -5.45 -6.17
N ASP A 60 8.67 -6.08 -5.73
CA ASP A 60 9.60 -6.78 -6.62
C ASP A 60 8.92 -7.89 -7.46
N GLN A 61 7.87 -8.51 -6.92
CA GLN A 61 7.13 -9.59 -7.58
C GLN A 61 5.98 -9.09 -8.49
N GLY A 62 5.80 -7.77 -8.61
CA GLY A 62 4.73 -7.14 -9.38
C GLY A 62 3.83 -6.28 -8.51
N ILE A 63 2.53 -6.58 -8.47
CA ILE A 63 1.56 -5.87 -7.63
C ILE A 63 1.03 -6.80 -6.53
N SER A 64 1.25 -6.43 -5.28
CA SER A 64 0.55 -7.05 -4.14
C SER A 64 -0.76 -6.31 -3.86
N ALA A 65 -1.84 -7.07 -3.67
CA ALA A 65 -3.14 -6.56 -3.25
C ALA A 65 -3.44 -7.00 -1.82
N PHE A 66 -3.89 -6.06 -1.00
CA PHE A 66 -4.25 -6.28 0.40
C PHE A 66 -5.71 -5.90 0.64
N ALA A 67 -6.42 -6.69 1.43
CA ALA A 67 -7.67 -6.28 2.05
C ALA A 67 -7.34 -5.42 3.28
N ILE A 68 -8.09 -4.35 3.47
CA ILE A 68 -8.01 -3.49 4.66
C ILE A 68 -9.06 -4.00 5.65
N THR A 69 -8.61 -4.45 6.81
CA THR A 69 -9.48 -4.91 7.91
C THR A 69 -10.15 -3.73 8.61
N GLU A 70 -11.12 -4.02 9.49
CA GLU A 70 -11.89 -2.97 10.20
C GLU A 70 -11.01 -2.02 11.03
N ASP A 71 -9.88 -2.51 11.57
CA ASP A 71 -8.93 -1.70 12.33
C ASP A 71 -7.88 -1.00 11.46
N GLY A 72 -7.90 -1.21 10.14
CA GLY A 72 -6.91 -0.69 9.19
C GLY A 72 -5.63 -1.52 9.09
N SER A 73 -5.62 -2.76 9.59
CA SER A 73 -4.56 -3.72 9.28
C SER A 73 -4.68 -4.22 7.84
N LEU A 74 -3.61 -4.84 7.31
CA LEU A 74 -3.55 -5.33 5.94
C LEU A 74 -3.47 -6.86 5.90
N GLU A 75 -4.35 -7.48 5.13
CA GLU A 75 -4.31 -8.91 4.84
C GLU A 75 -3.97 -9.13 3.36
N LEU A 76 -2.85 -9.82 3.09
CA LEU A 76 -2.45 -10.11 1.71
C LEU A 76 -3.49 -11.01 1.03
N MET A 77 -3.99 -10.57 -0.12
CA MET A 77 -4.96 -11.32 -0.92
C MET A 77 -4.27 -12.10 -2.04
N ASN A 78 -3.49 -11.41 -2.86
CA ASN A 78 -2.77 -12.00 -3.99
C ASN A 78 -1.63 -11.10 -4.47
N VAL A 79 -0.79 -11.68 -5.34
CA VAL A 79 0.25 -10.98 -6.08
C VAL A 79 0.03 -11.22 -7.56
N ALA A 80 0.15 -10.17 -8.38
CA ALA A 80 0.02 -10.24 -9.83
C ALA A 80 1.29 -9.73 -10.52
N SER A 81 1.84 -10.53 -11.42
CA SER A 81 3.00 -10.15 -12.22
C SER A 81 2.67 -8.96 -13.13
N ILE A 82 3.65 -8.07 -13.30
CA ILE A 82 3.63 -6.96 -14.26
C ILE A 82 4.47 -7.27 -15.50
N ASN A 83 4.68 -8.56 -15.78
CA ASN A 83 5.40 -9.09 -16.95
C ASN A 83 6.82 -8.54 -17.10
N GLY A 84 7.53 -8.37 -15.98
CA GLY A 84 8.91 -7.87 -15.97
C GLY A 84 9.06 -6.35 -16.16
N MET A 85 7.95 -5.61 -16.20
CA MET A 85 7.99 -4.14 -16.21
C MET A 85 8.60 -3.59 -14.92
N ARG A 86 9.37 -2.49 -15.01
CA ARG A 86 9.80 -1.71 -13.84
C ARG A 86 8.75 -0.67 -13.46
N GLY A 87 7.70 -1.11 -12.77
CA GLY A 87 6.62 -0.23 -12.31
C GLY A 87 7.15 0.88 -11.38
N CYS A 88 6.71 2.11 -11.63
CA CYS A 88 7.09 3.28 -10.81
C CYS A 88 5.88 4.02 -10.22
N HIS A 89 4.68 3.76 -10.74
CA HIS A 89 3.44 4.33 -10.25
C HIS A 89 2.25 3.43 -10.63
N ILE A 90 1.26 3.36 -9.74
CA ILE A 90 0.03 2.57 -9.92
C ILE A 90 -1.19 3.42 -9.56
N SER A 91 -2.25 3.27 -10.35
CA SER A 91 -3.55 3.90 -10.09
C SER A 91 -4.69 2.90 -10.27
N VAL A 92 -5.82 3.18 -9.62
CA VAL A 92 -7.05 2.37 -9.69
C VAL A 92 -8.09 3.18 -10.47
N THR A 93 -8.80 2.53 -11.38
CA THR A 93 -9.96 3.18 -12.03
C THR A 93 -11.05 3.49 -11.00
N LYS A 94 -11.84 4.55 -11.23
CA LYS A 94 -12.87 5.01 -10.27
C LYS A 94 -13.90 3.92 -9.92
N ASP A 95 -14.17 3.00 -10.84
CA ASP A 95 -15.06 1.86 -10.66
C ASP A 95 -14.39 0.63 -10.01
N ASN A 96 -13.12 0.74 -9.64
CA ASN A 96 -12.28 -0.32 -9.06
C ASN A 96 -12.13 -1.57 -9.93
N ARG A 97 -12.34 -1.46 -11.25
CA ARG A 97 -12.25 -2.62 -12.17
C ARG A 97 -10.85 -2.90 -12.67
N PHE A 98 -10.00 -1.87 -12.78
CA PHE A 98 -8.68 -2.00 -13.36
C PHE A 98 -7.61 -1.29 -12.51
N LEU A 99 -6.43 -1.90 -12.50
CA LEU A 99 -5.18 -1.28 -12.08
C LEU A 99 -4.42 -0.84 -13.32
N VAL A 100 -3.98 0.41 -13.33
CA VAL A 100 -3.16 1.00 -14.41
C VAL A 100 -1.79 1.29 -13.85
N ILE A 101 -0.77 0.75 -14.51
CA ILE A 101 0.61 0.78 -14.04
C ILE A 101 1.43 1.52 -15.10
N SER A 102 2.21 2.49 -14.66
CA SER A 102 3.26 3.10 -15.46
C SER A 102 4.60 2.60 -14.96
N GLY A 103 5.48 2.29 -15.89
CA GLY A 103 6.85 1.91 -15.60
C GLY A 103 7.83 2.79 -16.36
N TYR A 104 9.05 2.84 -15.85
CA TYR A 104 10.15 3.38 -16.63
C TYR A 104 10.55 2.37 -17.70
N HIS A 105 11.05 2.90 -18.81
CA HIS A 105 11.77 2.14 -19.83
C HIS A 105 13.23 2.56 -19.75
N ASP A 106 14.16 1.64 -20.05
CA ASP A 106 15.57 1.99 -20.26
C ASP A 106 15.75 2.79 -21.56
#